data_AF-A0A8X6GYA2-F1
#
_entry.id   AF-A0A8X6GYA2-F1
#
_cell.length_a   1.000
_cell.length_b   1.000
_cell.length_c   1.000
_cell.angle_alpha   90.00
_cell.angle_beta   90.00
_cell.angle_gamma   90.00
#
_symmetry.space_group_name_H-M   'P 1'
#
loop_
_entity.id
_entity.type
_entity.pdbx_description
1 polymer ?
#
loop_
_entity_poly.entity_id
_entity_poly.type
_entity_poly.pdbx_seq_one_letter_code
_entity_poly.pdbx_strand_id
1 'polypeptide(L)'
;MRGGICFLGKRHDKANNPYVAETYDEKKPCNYIVALDANNLYGYVMSQPLPIGNFSWLTPGEISDFNVFNYDQNSKVGFIIEIDLKCPKQLQLKTNDLPLTPEHLNITYDMLSPYSKRLCDKFNLKHVLPSKKLTPNFYPKKNYITHYLNLQFDIDEGMIVEKYHRILAFSQRPWLVEYIHFLITKKKRGKR
;
A
#
# COMPACT_ATOMS: atom_id res chain seq x y z
N MET A 1 4.36 9.28 -7.23
CA MET A 1 4.51 7.84 -7.52
C MET A 1 5.24 7.18 -6.36
N ARG A 2 4.74 6.05 -5.86
CA ARG A 2 5.35 5.28 -4.75
C ARG A 2 5.71 3.88 -5.27
N GLY A 3 6.73 3.26 -4.68
CA GLY A 3 7.12 1.88 -4.97
C GLY A 3 6.31 0.84 -4.17
N GLY A 4 6.79 -0.40 -4.17
CA GLY A 4 6.24 -1.45 -3.33
C GLY A 4 6.42 -1.15 -1.83
N ILE A 5 5.41 -1.52 -1.04
CA ILE A 5 5.48 -1.41 0.42
C ILE A 5 6.26 -2.63 0.93
N CYS A 6 7.33 -2.36 1.68
CA CYS A 6 8.03 -3.40 2.45
C CYS A 6 7.81 -3.08 3.92
N PHE A 7 7.01 -3.91 4.60
CA PHE A 7 6.65 -3.70 6.00
C PHE A 7 6.84 -5.00 6.80
N LEU A 8 7.30 -4.84 8.04
CA LEU A 8 7.43 -5.94 8.99
C LEU A 8 6.69 -5.55 10.27
N GLY A 9 5.51 -6.15 10.50
CA GLY A 9 4.73 -5.96 11.72
C GLY A 9 5.34 -6.74 12.88
N LYS A 10 4.93 -8.01 13.05
CA LYS A 10 5.54 -8.91 14.02
C LYS A 10 6.92 -9.37 13.55
N ARG A 11 7.97 -9.04 14.33
CA ARG A 11 9.38 -9.29 13.96
C ARG A 11 9.81 -10.75 13.99
N HIS A 12 9.23 -11.53 14.90
CA HIS A 12 9.55 -12.94 15.06
C HIS A 12 8.31 -13.67 15.53
N ASP A 13 8.02 -14.78 14.86
CA ASP A 13 7.02 -15.74 15.31
C ASP A 13 7.55 -17.15 15.11
N LYS A 14 7.13 -18.06 15.98
CA LYS A 14 7.52 -19.48 15.91
C LYS A 14 6.27 -20.33 15.99
N ALA A 15 6.03 -21.10 14.93
CA ALA A 15 4.92 -22.04 14.90
C ALA A 15 5.20 -23.27 15.78
N ASN A 16 4.22 -23.69 16.57
CA ASN A 16 4.15 -25.01 17.19
C ASN A 16 3.56 -26.00 16.17
N ASN A 17 4.41 -26.44 15.25
CA ASN A 17 4.01 -27.28 14.13
C ASN A 17 4.43 -28.74 14.37
N PRO A 18 3.49 -29.72 14.41
CA PRO A 18 3.81 -31.13 14.63
C PRO A 18 4.70 -31.75 13.55
N TYR A 19 4.79 -31.13 12.37
CA TYR A 19 5.69 -31.56 11.30
C TYR A 19 7.16 -31.12 11.50
N VAL A 20 7.46 -30.34 12.56
CA VAL A 20 8.83 -29.88 12.90
C VAL A 20 9.19 -30.39 14.29
N ALA A 21 9.55 -31.66 14.36
CA ALA A 21 9.72 -32.43 15.60
C ALA A 21 10.71 -31.79 16.59
N GLU A 22 11.75 -31.12 16.10
CA GLU A 22 12.79 -30.50 16.93
C GLU A 22 12.27 -29.36 17.81
N THR A 23 11.12 -28.79 17.44
CA THR A 23 10.57 -27.60 18.09
C THR A 23 9.13 -27.73 18.55
N TYR A 24 8.49 -28.87 18.27
CA TYR A 24 7.13 -29.16 18.63
C TYR A 24 6.97 -29.45 20.12
N ASP A 25 5.87 -28.99 20.69
CA ASP A 25 5.50 -29.17 22.09
C ASP A 25 4.03 -29.59 22.16
N GLU A 26 3.77 -30.87 22.49
CA GLU A 26 2.43 -31.45 22.62
C GLU A 26 1.56 -30.74 23.66
N LYS A 27 2.16 -30.02 24.61
CA LYS A 27 1.43 -29.28 25.65
C LYS A 27 0.91 -27.93 25.17
N LYS A 28 1.31 -27.48 23.98
CA LYS A 28 0.91 -26.20 23.39
C LYS A 28 -0.07 -26.42 22.24
N PRO A 29 -0.98 -25.45 21.97
CA PRO A 29 -1.85 -25.53 20.82
C PRO A 29 -1.03 -25.57 19.52
N CYS A 30 -1.47 -26.38 18.56
CA CYS A 30 -0.85 -26.43 17.23
C CYS A 30 -1.14 -25.15 16.45
N ASN A 31 -0.15 -24.63 15.74
CA ASN A 31 -0.33 -23.53 14.79
C ASN A 31 0.68 -23.61 13.65
N TYR A 32 0.46 -22.79 12.62
CA TYR A 32 1.22 -22.81 11.37
C TYR A 32 1.50 -21.38 10.92
N ILE A 33 2.60 -21.19 10.21
CA ILE A 33 2.90 -19.95 9.48
C ILE A 33 2.62 -20.22 8.00
N VAL A 34 1.79 -19.37 7.40
CA VAL A 34 1.48 -19.43 5.97
C VAL A 34 2.27 -18.36 5.22
N ALA A 35 2.90 -18.76 4.11
CA ALA A 35 3.49 -17.84 3.16
C ALA A 35 2.53 -17.69 1.97
N LEU A 36 2.06 -16.47 1.73
CA LEU A 36 1.18 -16.14 0.61
C LEU A 36 1.92 -15.24 -0.37
N ASP A 37 1.83 -15.55 -1.67
CA ASP A 37 2.40 -14.75 -2.74
C ASP A 37 1.37 -14.53 -3.85
N ALA A 38 1.30 -13.30 -4.35
CA ALA A 38 0.40 -12.92 -5.43
C ALA A 38 1.02 -13.25 -6.79
N ASN A 39 0.51 -14.29 -7.43
CA ASN A 39 0.94 -14.68 -8.77
C ASN A 39 0.73 -13.55 -9.79
N ASN A 40 1.83 -13.06 -10.38
CA ASN A 40 1.79 -12.04 -11.44
C ASN A 40 1.06 -10.74 -11.03
N LEU A 41 1.34 -10.23 -9.83
CA LEU A 41 0.72 -9.03 -9.27
C LEU A 41 0.67 -7.84 -10.25
N TYR A 42 1.81 -7.49 -10.87
CA TYR A 42 1.84 -6.40 -11.84
C TYR A 42 1.01 -6.68 -13.08
N GLY A 43 1.01 -7.91 -13.60
CA GLY A 43 0.16 -8.27 -14.74
C GLY A 43 -1.33 -8.15 -14.41
N TYR A 44 -1.75 -8.50 -13.19
CA TYR A 44 -3.11 -8.28 -12.72
C TYR A 44 -3.46 -6.78 -12.71
N VAL A 45 -2.59 -5.94 -12.14
CA VAL A 45 -2.79 -4.48 -12.10
C VAL A 45 -2.79 -3.88 -13.51
N MET A 46 -1.91 -4.33 -14.40
CA MET A 46 -1.86 -3.88 -15.80
C MET A 46 -3.12 -4.30 -16.59
N SER A 47 -3.87 -5.29 -16.11
CA SER A 47 -5.14 -5.70 -16.69
C SER A 47 -6.32 -4.85 -16.20
N GLN A 48 -6.12 -3.98 -15.21
CA GLN A 48 -7.16 -3.05 -14.76
C GLN A 48 -7.23 -1.83 -15.69
N PRO A 49 -8.30 -1.01 -15.61
CA PRO A 49 -8.35 0.25 -16.33
C PRO A 49 -7.22 1.19 -15.94
N LEU A 50 -6.46 1.63 -16.94
CA LEU A 50 -5.30 2.51 -16.79
C LEU A 50 -5.56 3.86 -17.48
N PRO A 51 -4.93 4.96 -17.01
CA PRO A 51 -5.00 6.24 -17.67
C PRO A 51 -4.57 6.15 -19.14
N ILE A 52 -5.35 6.75 -20.04
CA ILE A 52 -5.06 6.79 -21.48
C ILE A 52 -4.96 8.20 -22.06
N GLY A 53 -5.45 9.23 -21.36
CA GLY A 53 -5.42 10.60 -21.87
C GLY A 53 -6.49 11.51 -21.26
N ASN A 54 -6.72 12.66 -21.90
CA ASN A 54 -7.69 13.68 -21.50
C ASN A 54 -7.52 14.12 -20.04
N PHE A 55 -6.28 14.42 -19.66
CA PHE A 55 -5.95 14.89 -18.32
C PHE A 55 -6.47 16.31 -18.12
N SER A 56 -7.29 16.52 -17.10
CA SER A 56 -7.80 17.84 -16.74
C SER A 56 -7.89 18.00 -15.22
N TRP A 57 -7.61 19.20 -14.74
CA TRP A 57 -7.84 19.56 -13.35
C TRP A 57 -9.31 19.92 -13.16
N LEU A 58 -9.93 19.40 -12.11
CA LEU A 58 -11.26 19.84 -11.72
C LEU A 58 -11.22 21.28 -11.19
N THR A 59 -12.27 22.02 -11.50
CA THR A 59 -12.53 23.37 -10.97
C THR A 59 -12.90 23.31 -9.49
N PRO A 60 -12.79 24.43 -8.74
CA PRO A 60 -13.20 24.48 -7.34
C PRO A 60 -14.66 24.06 -7.10
N GLY A 61 -15.57 24.40 -8.03
CA GLY A 61 -16.97 23.98 -7.96
C GLY A 61 -17.12 22.46 -8.10
N GLU A 62 -16.47 21.87 -9.10
CA GLU A 62 -16.48 20.40 -9.29
C GLU A 62 -15.85 19.65 -8.11
N ILE A 63 -14.83 20.22 -7.46
CA ILE A 63 -14.23 19.63 -6.26
C ILE A 63 -15.21 19.66 -5.08
N SER A 64 -16.00 20.73 -4.93
CA SER A 64 -17.00 20.85 -3.86
C SER A 64 -18.09 19.78 -3.95
N ASP A 65 -18.48 19.42 -5.17
CA ASP A 65 -19.51 18.42 -5.44
C ASP A 65 -18.93 17.00 -5.65
N PHE A 66 -17.61 16.85 -5.51
CA PHE A 66 -16.93 15.60 -5.79
C PHE A 66 -17.20 14.55 -4.71
N ASN A 67 -17.80 13.43 -5.12
CA ASN A 67 -17.87 12.22 -4.31
C ASN A 67 -17.12 11.09 -5.01
N VAL A 68 -16.05 10.61 -4.37
CA VAL A 68 -15.20 9.54 -4.91
C VAL A 68 -15.98 8.25 -5.16
N PHE A 69 -17.04 7.97 -4.39
CA PHE A 69 -17.84 6.75 -4.51
C PHE A 69 -18.84 6.75 -5.67
N ASN A 70 -19.00 7.88 -6.38
CA ASN A 70 -19.81 7.93 -7.61
C ASN A 70 -19.12 7.24 -8.80
N TYR A 71 -17.86 6.83 -8.64
CA TYR A 71 -17.03 6.22 -9.67
C TYR A 71 -16.54 4.86 -9.19
N ASP A 72 -16.47 3.90 -10.08
CA ASP A 72 -15.95 2.56 -9.81
C ASP A 72 -14.77 2.24 -10.72
N GLN A 73 -14.19 1.05 -10.55
CA GLN A 73 -13.08 0.60 -11.38
C GLN A 73 -13.40 0.54 -12.88
N ASN A 74 -14.68 0.39 -13.27
CA ASN A 74 -15.12 0.26 -14.66
C ASN A 74 -15.49 1.61 -15.30
N SER A 75 -15.46 2.69 -14.51
CA SER A 75 -15.79 4.02 -14.97
C SER A 75 -14.82 4.47 -16.06
N LYS A 76 -15.32 5.21 -17.05
CA LYS A 76 -14.50 5.73 -18.17
C LYS A 76 -13.52 6.82 -17.74
N VAL A 77 -13.74 7.40 -16.56
CA VAL A 77 -12.92 8.44 -15.96
C VAL A 77 -12.38 7.93 -14.63
N GLY A 78 -11.10 8.19 -14.37
CA GLY A 78 -10.45 7.97 -13.09
C GLY A 78 -9.83 9.27 -12.57
N PHE A 79 -9.37 9.25 -11.31
CA PHE A 79 -8.83 10.42 -10.65
C PHE A 79 -7.54 10.15 -9.87
N ILE A 80 -6.61 11.10 -9.94
CA ILE A 80 -5.52 11.26 -8.98
C ILE A 80 -5.86 12.45 -8.09
N ILE A 81 -5.86 12.22 -6.78
CA ILE A 81 -6.41 13.16 -5.79
C ILE A 81 -5.30 13.57 -4.85
N GLU A 82 -5.13 14.88 -4.65
CA GLU A 82 -4.31 15.47 -3.59
C GLU A 82 -5.21 15.88 -2.42
N ILE A 83 -4.98 15.29 -1.25
CA ILE A 83 -5.94 15.32 -0.14
C ILE A 83 -5.23 15.33 1.22
N ASP A 84 -5.88 15.89 2.23
CA ASP A 84 -5.50 15.70 3.63
C ASP A 84 -6.30 14.54 4.24
N LEU A 85 -5.61 13.61 4.89
CA LEU A 85 -6.22 12.46 5.57
C LEU A 85 -5.83 12.41 7.03
N LYS A 86 -6.79 11.97 7.85
CA LYS A 86 -6.60 11.69 9.27
C LYS A 86 -6.93 10.24 9.57
N CYS A 87 -6.03 9.57 10.29
CA CYS A 87 -6.23 8.21 10.78
C CYS A 87 -6.78 8.24 12.22
N PRO A 88 -8.06 7.85 12.46
CA PRO A 88 -8.63 7.82 13.80
C PRO A 88 -7.92 6.78 14.69
N LYS A 89 -7.91 7.01 16.02
CA LYS A 89 -7.22 6.13 16.97
C LYS A 89 -7.70 4.67 16.91
N GLN A 90 -9.00 4.45 16.68
CA GLN A 90 -9.56 3.09 16.52
C GLN A 90 -8.97 2.38 15.29
N LEU A 91 -8.81 3.10 14.17
CA LEU A 91 -8.20 2.57 12.96
C LEU A 91 -6.72 2.25 13.17
N GLN A 92 -5.99 3.09 13.92
CA GLN A 92 -4.58 2.82 14.26
C GLN A 92 -4.41 1.49 14.99
N LEU A 93 -5.31 1.16 15.92
CA LEU A 93 -5.31 -0.12 16.62
C LEU A 93 -5.63 -1.28 15.68
N LYS A 94 -6.63 -1.11 14.81
CA LYS A 94 -7.05 -2.13 13.82
C LYS A 94 -5.95 -2.44 12.80
N THR A 95 -5.21 -1.43 12.36
CA THR A 95 -4.23 -1.50 11.25
C THR A 95 -2.79 -1.42 11.74
N ASN A 96 -2.53 -1.71 13.01
CA ASN A 96 -1.18 -1.62 13.60
C ASN A 96 -0.16 -2.52 12.88
N ASP A 97 -0.61 -3.66 12.35
CA ASP A 97 0.21 -4.60 11.59
C ASP A 97 0.35 -4.22 10.10
N LEU A 98 -0.40 -3.23 9.61
CA LEU A 98 -0.26 -2.70 8.26
C LEU A 98 -0.87 -1.29 8.16
N PRO A 99 -0.14 -0.24 8.59
CA PRO A 99 -0.65 1.13 8.51
C PRO A 99 -0.97 1.51 7.07
N LEU A 100 -2.13 2.14 6.87
CA LEU A 100 -2.58 2.61 5.56
C LEU A 100 -1.80 3.84 5.09
N THR A 101 -1.95 4.20 3.81
CA THR A 101 -1.45 5.47 3.23
C THR A 101 0.05 5.74 3.47
N PRO A 102 0.97 4.84 3.07
CA PRO A 102 2.39 5.04 3.29
C PRO A 102 2.90 6.29 2.53
N GLU A 103 3.91 6.94 3.10
CA GLU A 103 4.52 8.13 2.51
C GLU A 103 6.05 8.09 2.63
N HIS A 104 6.73 8.91 1.84
CA HIS A 104 8.17 9.02 1.95
C HIS A 104 8.53 9.90 3.15
N LEU A 105 9.08 9.30 4.19
CA LEU A 105 9.62 9.99 5.36
C LEU A 105 11.14 10.05 5.28
N ASN A 106 11.72 11.16 5.72
CA ASN A 106 13.15 11.24 5.99
C ASN A 106 13.41 10.68 7.38
N ILE A 107 13.82 9.41 7.45
CA ILE A 107 14.08 8.72 8.70
C ILE A 107 15.38 9.22 9.30
N THR A 108 15.29 9.83 10.47
CA THR A 108 16.41 10.32 11.26
C THR A 108 16.83 9.29 12.31
N TYR A 109 17.99 9.51 12.94
CA TYR A 109 18.51 8.60 13.97
C TYR A 109 17.60 8.53 15.20
N ASP A 110 17.00 9.66 15.60
CA ASP A 110 16.11 9.75 16.76
C ASP A 110 14.82 8.94 16.59
N MET A 111 14.29 8.83 15.36
CA MET A 111 13.11 8.01 15.02
C MET A 111 13.35 6.51 15.14
N LEU A 112 14.60 6.06 15.22
CA LEU A 112 14.93 4.64 15.28
C LEU A 112 14.58 4.03 16.64
N SER A 113 14.11 2.78 16.61
CA SER A 113 13.91 1.98 17.82
C SER A 113 15.22 1.78 18.59
N PRO A 114 15.20 1.55 19.92
CA PRO A 114 16.41 1.33 20.71
C PRO A 114 17.28 0.19 20.16
N TYR A 115 16.66 -0.88 19.66
CA TYR A 115 17.37 -1.98 19.01
C TYR A 115 18.08 -1.53 17.71
N SER A 116 17.38 -0.79 16.86
CA SER A 116 17.94 -0.27 15.61
C SER A 116 19.09 0.70 15.86
N LYS A 117 18.99 1.57 16.89
CA LYS A 117 20.08 2.46 17.32
C LYS A 117 21.34 1.67 17.69
N ARG A 118 21.20 0.64 18.54
CA ARG A 118 22.31 -0.25 18.91
C ARG A 118 22.96 -0.94 17.71
N LEU A 119 22.18 -1.38 16.72
CA LEU A 119 22.74 -1.94 15.49
C LEU A 119 23.48 -0.89 14.65
N CYS A 120 22.92 0.32 14.54
CA CYS A 120 23.59 1.42 13.86
C CYS A 120 24.92 1.79 14.53
N ASP A 121 24.98 1.80 15.86
CA ASP A 121 26.22 2.01 16.62
C ASP A 121 27.22 0.87 16.38
N LYS A 122 26.77 -0.38 16.51
CA LYS A 122 27.61 -1.59 16.34
C LYS A 122 28.25 -1.69 14.95
N PHE A 123 27.52 -1.31 13.90
CA PHE A 123 27.96 -1.42 12.51
C PHE A 123 28.37 -0.06 11.90
N ASN A 124 28.51 0.98 12.72
CA ASN A 124 28.87 2.34 12.30
C ASN A 124 27.99 2.90 11.14
N LEU A 125 26.68 2.68 11.20
CA LEU A 125 25.72 3.05 10.14
C LEU A 125 25.09 4.44 10.33
N LYS A 126 25.56 5.26 11.27
CA LYS A 126 24.99 6.61 11.46
C LYS A 126 25.09 7.48 10.21
N HIS A 127 26.14 7.29 9.43
CA HIS A 127 26.40 8.03 8.19
C HIS A 127 25.37 7.79 7.08
N VAL A 128 24.56 6.72 7.15
CA VAL A 128 23.49 6.47 6.17
C VAL A 128 22.19 7.21 6.49
N LEU A 129 22.16 8.00 7.58
CA LEU A 129 21.02 8.77 8.03
C LEU A 129 21.32 10.28 7.94
N PRO A 130 20.30 11.13 7.65
CA PRO A 130 18.91 10.77 7.38
C PRO A 130 18.71 10.07 6.03
N SER A 131 17.72 9.20 5.92
CA SER A 131 17.41 8.47 4.68
C SER A 131 15.94 8.54 4.32
N LYS A 132 15.63 8.81 3.05
CA LYS A 132 14.24 8.85 2.56
C LYS A 132 13.72 7.42 2.35
N LYS A 133 12.69 7.03 3.09
CA LYS A 133 12.07 5.69 3.04
C LYS A 133 10.56 5.78 2.89
N LEU A 134 9.99 4.93 2.04
CA LEU A 134 8.54 4.74 1.97
C LEU A 134 8.11 4.01 3.25
N THR A 135 7.36 4.69 4.11
CA THR A 135 7.13 4.26 5.49
C THR A 135 5.64 4.30 5.82
N PRO A 136 5.02 3.14 6.09
CA PRO A 136 3.69 3.08 6.70
C PRO A 136 3.74 3.72 8.08
N ASN A 137 2.84 4.67 8.35
CA ASN A 137 2.80 5.40 9.61
C ASN A 137 1.42 6.02 9.83
N PHE A 138 1.09 6.37 11.08
CA PHE A 138 -0.20 6.95 11.47
C PHE A 138 -0.21 8.48 11.58
N TYR A 139 0.86 9.17 11.17
CA TYR A 139 0.87 10.63 11.18
C TYR A 139 -0.21 11.18 10.25
N PRO A 140 -0.79 12.36 10.56
CA PRO A 140 -1.70 13.04 9.66
C PRO A 140 -1.08 13.19 8.28
N LYS A 141 -1.84 12.84 7.24
CA LYS A 141 -1.39 12.96 5.86
C LYS A 141 -1.76 14.34 5.35
N LYS A 142 -0.77 15.10 4.89
CA LYS A 142 -0.98 16.42 4.29
C LYS A 142 -0.56 16.39 2.84
N ASN A 143 -1.39 16.96 1.97
CA ASN A 143 -1.18 16.98 0.51
C ASN A 143 -0.85 15.58 -0.05
N TYR A 144 -1.53 14.55 0.47
CA TYR A 144 -1.32 13.16 0.10
C TYR A 144 -1.89 12.91 -1.29
N ILE A 145 -1.04 12.48 -2.21
CA ILE A 145 -1.48 12.13 -3.56
C ILE A 145 -1.86 10.66 -3.61
N THR A 146 -3.08 10.33 -4.00
CA THR A 146 -3.55 8.94 -4.11
C THR A 146 -4.43 8.71 -5.35
N HIS A 147 -4.56 7.45 -5.75
CA HIS A 147 -5.51 7.05 -6.77
C HIS A 147 -6.91 6.93 -6.15
N TYR A 148 -7.96 7.27 -6.88
CA TYR A 148 -9.33 7.30 -6.34
C TYR A 148 -9.80 5.96 -5.74
N LEU A 149 -9.46 4.82 -6.36
CA LEU A 149 -9.78 3.49 -5.80
C LEU A 149 -9.07 3.22 -4.47
N ASN A 150 -7.84 3.71 -4.30
CA ASN A 150 -7.14 3.58 -3.03
C ASN A 150 -7.80 4.48 -1.98
N LEU A 151 -8.24 5.69 -2.36
CA LEU A 151 -8.97 6.57 -1.45
C LEU A 151 -10.30 5.95 -1.00
N GLN A 152 -11.05 5.29 -1.90
CA GLN A 152 -12.25 4.56 -1.54
C GLN A 152 -11.95 3.49 -0.50
N PHE A 153 -10.95 2.64 -0.76
CA PHE A 153 -10.50 1.63 0.19
C PHE A 153 -10.07 2.24 1.53
N ASP A 154 -9.30 3.32 1.51
CA ASP A 154 -8.84 4.01 2.72
C ASP A 154 -10.04 4.53 3.54
N ILE A 155 -11.05 5.12 2.89
CA ILE A 155 -12.27 5.62 3.54
C ILE A 155 -13.12 4.46 4.09
N ASP A 156 -13.30 3.38 3.31
CA ASP A 156 -14.05 2.19 3.72
C ASP A 156 -13.41 1.51 4.94
N GLU A 157 -12.08 1.54 5.04
CA GLU A 157 -11.36 1.07 6.23
C GLU A 157 -11.50 2.00 7.43
N GLY A 158 -11.91 3.25 7.23
CA GLY A 158 -12.22 4.24 8.27
C GLY A 158 -11.29 5.45 8.29
N MET A 159 -10.51 5.71 7.24
CA MET A 159 -9.76 6.96 7.11
C MET A 159 -10.72 8.13 6.91
N ILE A 160 -10.40 9.26 7.54
CA ILE A 160 -11.21 10.47 7.43
C ILE A 160 -10.53 11.43 6.46
N VAL A 161 -11.27 11.86 5.46
CA VAL A 161 -10.88 12.96 4.57
C VAL A 161 -11.08 14.28 5.32
N GLU A 162 -10.00 15.06 5.47
CA GLU A 162 -10.08 16.40 6.06
C GLU A 162 -10.31 17.47 4.98
N LYS A 163 -9.66 17.35 3.82
CA LYS A 163 -9.72 18.36 2.75
C LYS A 163 -9.27 17.82 1.41
N TYR A 164 -10.03 18.10 0.35
CA TYR A 164 -9.57 17.98 -1.03
C TYR A 164 -8.83 19.25 -1.45
N HIS A 165 -7.63 19.10 -2.05
CA HIS A 165 -6.86 20.24 -2.57
C HIS A 165 -6.94 20.35 -4.08
N ARG A 166 -6.61 19.27 -4.78
CA ARG A 166 -6.62 19.21 -6.25
C ARG A 166 -7.02 17.82 -6.72
N ILE A 167 -7.76 17.77 -7.81
CA ILE A 167 -8.21 16.52 -8.42
C ILE A 167 -7.86 16.55 -9.90
N LEU A 168 -7.03 15.60 -10.32
CA LEU A 168 -6.68 15.38 -11.72
C LEU A 168 -7.55 14.25 -12.26
N ALA A 169 -8.48 14.58 -13.15
CA ALA A 169 -9.28 13.62 -13.89
C ALA A 169 -8.51 13.11 -15.12
N PHE A 170 -8.78 11.88 -15.52
CA PHE A 170 -8.25 11.28 -16.74
C PHE A 170 -9.22 10.25 -17.32
N SER A 171 -9.21 10.07 -18.64
CA SER A 171 -9.87 8.92 -19.26
C SER A 171 -9.08 7.64 -18.97
N GLN A 172 -9.77 6.54 -18.68
CA GLN A 172 -9.15 5.24 -18.42
C GLN A 172 -9.87 4.10 -19.15
N ARG A 173 -9.12 3.06 -19.52
CA ARG A 173 -9.66 1.80 -20.06
C ARG A 173 -8.67 0.65 -19.86
N PRO A 174 -9.11 -0.61 -19.87
CA PRO A 174 -8.23 -1.76 -19.64
C PRO A 174 -7.50 -2.18 -20.93
N TRP A 175 -6.66 -1.30 -21.47
CA TRP A 175 -6.10 -1.46 -22.82
C TRP A 175 -4.98 -2.50 -22.95
N LEU A 176 -4.40 -2.94 -21.82
CA LEU A 176 -3.33 -3.95 -21.80
C LEU A 176 -3.83 -5.38 -21.55
N VAL A 177 -5.12 -5.58 -21.29
CA VAL A 177 -5.71 -6.87 -20.92
C VAL A 177 -5.37 -7.97 -21.91
N GLU A 178 -5.61 -7.73 -23.21
CA GLU A 178 -5.37 -8.74 -24.25
C GLU A 178 -3.90 -9.16 -24.31
N TYR A 179 -3.00 -8.18 -24.19
CA TYR A 179 -1.57 -8.42 -24.17
C TYR A 179 -1.13 -9.23 -22.94
N ILE A 180 -1.63 -8.90 -21.75
CA ILE A 180 -1.33 -9.65 -20.53
C ILE A 180 -1.87 -11.09 -20.62
N HIS A 181 -3.09 -11.30 -21.11
CA HIS A 181 -3.65 -12.64 -21.30
C HIS A 181 -2.84 -13.46 -22.29
N PHE A 182 -2.36 -12.84 -23.37
CA PHE A 182 -1.46 -13.48 -24.32
C PHE A 182 -0.16 -13.95 -23.63
N LEU A 183 0.49 -13.09 -22.84
CA LEU A 183 1.71 -13.43 -22.10
C LEU A 183 1.49 -14.56 -21.08
N ILE A 184 0.39 -14.51 -20.33
CA ILE A 184 0.01 -15.58 -19.38
C ILE A 184 -0.17 -16.92 -20.12
N THR A 185 -0.82 -16.90 -21.28
CA THR A 185 -1.06 -18.10 -22.09
C THR A 185 0.25 -18.70 -22.61
N LYS A 186 1.17 -17.86 -23.12
CA LYS A 186 2.50 -18.32 -23.56
C LYS A 186 3.32 -18.90 -22.42
N LYS A 187 3.31 -18.27 -21.24
CA LYS A 187 4.01 -18.76 -20.04
C LYS A 187 3.51 -20.13 -19.59
N LYS A 188 2.20 -20.40 -19.69
CA LYS A 188 1.63 -21.73 -19.39
C LYS A 188 2.12 -22.81 -20.36
N ARG A 189 2.29 -22.47 -21.64
CA ARG A 189 2.73 -23.42 -22.67
C ARG A 189 4.23 -23.75 -22.59
N GLY A 190 5.07 -22.78 -22.25
CA GLY A 190 6.53 -22.99 -22.13
C GLY A 190 6.99 -23.70 -20.85
N LYS A 191 6.06 -24.08 -19.96
CA LYS A 191 6.33 -24.92 -18.78
C LYS A 191 5.99 -26.40 -19.00
N ARG A 192 5.61 -26.78 -20.23
CA ARG A 192 5.41 -28.17 -20.65
C ARG A 192 6.61 -28.66 -21.42
#